data_AF-A0AAU9VDU3-F1
#
_entry.id   AF-A0AAU9VDU3-F1
#
_cell.length_a   1.000
_cell.length_b   1.000
_cell.length_c   1.000
_cell.angle_alpha   90.00
_cell.angle_beta   90.00
_cell.angle_gamma   90.00
#
_symmetry.space_group_name_H-M   'P 1'
#
loop_
_entity.id
_entity.type
_entity.pdbx_description
1 polymer ?
#
loop_
_entity_poly.entity_id
_entity_poly.type
_entity_poly.pdbx_seq_one_letter_code
_entity_poly.pdbx_strand_id
1 'polypeptide(L)'
;MVVGSIYLLDLAVANSWRIYVMTVEDKLDQLQFRRSIARRYLKNVGIERSDGRRRKPSSIMPGMSQDGVGNFPQKLPSQVRCVVYHMKARWQCKKCIKTLCIEKGCFEKYHT
;
A
#
# COMPACT_ATOMS: atom_id res chain seq x y z
N MET A 1 15.10 -7.41 -28.92
CA MET A 1 14.80 -8.64 -28.15
C MET A 1 14.63 -8.29 -26.66
N VAL A 2 13.45 -7.83 -26.24
CA VAL A 2 13.15 -7.57 -24.80
C VAL A 2 11.91 -8.37 -24.34
N VAL A 3 11.17 -8.96 -25.28
CA VAL A 3 9.90 -9.67 -25.01
C VAL A 3 10.11 -11.03 -24.32
N GLY A 4 11.28 -11.65 -24.48
CA GLY A 4 11.56 -12.98 -23.91
C GLY A 4 11.74 -13.00 -22.39
N SER A 5 12.25 -11.93 -21.78
CA SER A 5 12.53 -11.93 -20.33
C SER A 5 11.27 -11.83 -19.48
N ILE A 6 10.27 -11.07 -19.94
CA ILE A 6 8.99 -10.91 -19.24
C ILE A 6 8.21 -12.23 -19.27
N TYR A 7 8.20 -12.92 -20.42
CA TYR A 7 7.53 -14.21 -20.56
C TYR A 7 8.09 -15.28 -19.62
N LEU A 8 9.42 -15.36 -19.49
CA LEU A 8 10.07 -16.31 -18.57
C LEU A 8 9.72 -16.02 -17.11
N LEU A 9 9.60 -14.75 -16.73
CA LEU A 9 9.16 -14.37 -15.38
C LEU A 9 7.71 -14.76 -15.12
N ASP A 10 6.82 -14.52 -16.08
CA ASP A 10 5.42 -14.94 -15.96
C ASP A 10 5.29 -16.46 -15.84
N LEU A 11 6.04 -17.21 -16.65
CA LEU A 11 6.09 -18.67 -16.60
C LEU A 11 6.60 -19.17 -15.24
N ALA A 12 7.70 -18.61 -14.74
CA ALA A 12 8.27 -18.98 -13.45
C ALA A 12 7.30 -18.69 -12.29
N VAL A 13 6.62 -17.53 -12.30
CA VAL A 13 5.62 -17.16 -11.29
C VAL A 13 4.40 -18.07 -11.35
N ALA A 14 3.93 -18.41 -12.56
CA ALA A 14 2.80 -19.33 -12.73
C ALA A 14 3.12 -20.74 -12.21
N ASN A 15 4.29 -21.28 -12.56
CA ASN A 15 4.74 -22.59 -12.10
C ASN A 15 4.93 -22.62 -10.57
N SER A 16 5.52 -21.57 -10.00
CA SER A 16 5.71 -21.44 -8.55
C SER A 16 4.38 -21.42 -7.80
N TRP A 17 3.37 -20.73 -8.34
CA TRP A 17 2.03 -20.71 -7.74
C TRP A 17 1.37 -22.09 -7.77
N ARG A 18 1.52 -22.86 -8.86
CA ARG A 18 0.99 -24.22 -8.95
C ARG A 18 1.59 -25.13 -7.87
N ILE A 19 2.90 -25.06 -7.68
CA ILE A 19 3.60 -25.81 -6.61
C ILE A 19 3.12 -25.36 -5.23
N TYR A 20 2.97 -24.06 -4.99
CA TYR A 20 2.46 -23.52 -3.72
C TYR A 20 1.06 -24.06 -3.38
N VAL A 21 0.13 -24.04 -4.34
CA VAL A 21 -1.24 -24.55 -4.19
C VAL A 21 -1.27 -26.06 -3.89
N MET A 22 -0.25 -26.81 -4.31
CA MET A 22 -0.14 -28.25 -4.02
C MET A 22 0.45 -28.55 -2.64
N THR A 23 1.14 -27.59 -2.02
CA THR A 23 1.95 -27.82 -0.80
C THR A 23 1.37 -27.17 0.46
N VAL A 24 0.48 -26.18 0.32
CA VAL A 24 -0.05 -25.39 1.45
C VAL A 24 -1.56 -25.56 1.57
N GLU A 25 -2.08 -25.67 2.80
CA GLU A 25 -3.52 -25.79 3.08
C GLU A 25 -4.26 -24.45 2.92
N ASP A 26 -3.71 -23.35 3.45
CA ASP A 26 -4.27 -22.00 3.29
C ASP A 26 -3.74 -21.34 2.00
N LYS A 27 -4.50 -21.53 0.92
CA LYS A 27 -4.06 -21.19 -0.43
C LYS A 27 -4.43 -19.76 -0.79
N LEU A 28 -3.41 -18.95 -1.03
CA LEU A 28 -3.55 -17.65 -1.68
C LEU A 28 -4.06 -17.82 -3.12
N ASP A 29 -4.95 -16.92 -3.54
CA ASP A 29 -5.27 -16.77 -4.96
C ASP A 29 -4.02 -16.31 -5.75
N GLN A 30 -4.04 -16.49 -7.08
CA GLN A 30 -2.88 -16.20 -7.91
C GLN A 30 -2.45 -14.72 -7.86
N LEU A 31 -3.40 -13.80 -7.66
CA LEU A 31 -3.11 -12.38 -7.56
C LEU A 31 -2.45 -12.04 -6.21
N GLN A 32 -2.93 -12.62 -5.13
CA GLN A 32 -2.37 -12.51 -3.78
C GLN A 32 -0.96 -13.08 -3.72
N PHE A 33 -0.72 -14.22 -4.36
CA PHE A 33 0.60 -14.82 -4.50
C PHE A 33 1.57 -13.91 -5.27
N ARG A 34 1.14 -13.35 -6.40
CA ARG A 34 1.94 -12.36 -7.15
C ARG A 34 2.28 -11.13 -6.30
N ARG A 35 1.30 -10.62 -5.55
CA ARG A 35 1.49 -9.48 -4.63
C ARG A 35 2.45 -9.81 -3.49
N SER A 36 2.44 -11.03 -2.94
CA SER A 36 3.34 -11.41 -1.85
C SER A 36 4.80 -11.44 -2.32
N ILE A 37 5.06 -11.98 -3.52
CA ILE A 37 6.38 -11.96 -4.17
C ILE A 37 6.87 -10.51 -4.36
N ALA A 38 6.04 -9.65 -4.97
CA ALA A 38 6.41 -8.26 -5.21
C ALA A 38 6.73 -7.52 -3.90
N ARG A 39 5.90 -7.69 -2.86
CA ARG A 39 6.13 -7.10 -1.53
C ARG A 39 7.44 -7.58 -0.92
N ARG A 40 7.78 -8.86 -1.04
CA ARG A 40 9.03 -9.45 -0.52
C ARG A 40 10.26 -8.83 -1.18
N TYR A 41 10.28 -8.74 -2.51
CA TYR A 41 11.38 -8.11 -3.24
C TYR A 41 11.50 -6.63 -2.93
N LEU A 42 10.39 -5.88 -2.89
CA LEU A 42 10.41 -4.45 -2.55
C LEU A 42 10.88 -4.20 -1.11
N LYS A 43 10.52 -5.07 -0.15
CA LYS A 43 11.02 -4.99 1.23
C LYS A 43 12.54 -5.15 1.26
N ASN A 44 13.08 -6.11 0.52
CA ASN A 44 14.52 -6.38 0.51
C ASN A 44 15.32 -5.28 -0.21
N VAL A 45 14.83 -4.78 -1.34
CA VAL A 45 15.43 -3.62 -2.06
C VAL A 45 15.34 -2.33 -1.24
N GLY A 46 14.36 -2.24 -0.33
CA GLY A 46 14.23 -1.15 0.63
C GLY A 46 15.28 -1.17 1.75
N ILE A 47 15.81 -2.36 2.10
CA ILE A 47 16.80 -2.54 3.17
C ILE A 47 18.21 -2.17 2.67
N GLU A 48 18.56 -2.45 1.42
CA GLU A 48 19.90 -2.19 0.87
C GLU A 48 20.17 -0.73 0.47
N ARG A 49 19.13 0.12 0.37
CA ARG A 49 19.26 1.53 -0.06
C ARG A 49 19.11 2.52 1.10
N SER A 50 19.87 2.31 2.18
CA SER A 50 19.80 3.10 3.41
C SER A 50 20.44 4.50 3.34
N ASP A 51 21.05 4.90 2.22
CA ASP A 51 21.90 6.10 2.18
C ASP A 51 21.24 7.38 1.66
N GLY A 52 19.93 7.54 1.88
CA GLY A 52 19.28 8.80 1.52
C GLY A 52 17.87 8.91 2.06
N ARG A 53 17.58 10.05 2.72
CA ARG A 53 16.26 10.48 3.21
C ARG A 53 15.12 9.98 2.30
N ARG A 54 14.49 8.87 2.64
CA ARG A 54 13.29 8.40 1.93
C ARG A 54 12.05 8.87 2.66
N ARG A 55 11.25 9.70 1.97
CA ARG A 55 9.82 9.79 2.24
C ARG A 55 9.24 8.38 2.06
N LYS A 56 8.63 7.84 3.10
CA LYS A 56 7.90 6.56 3.00
C LYS A 56 6.89 6.68 1.85
N PRO A 57 6.81 5.69 0.94
CA PRO A 57 5.75 5.67 -0.07
C PRO A 57 4.40 5.73 0.65
N SER A 58 3.54 6.66 0.25
CA SER A 58 2.21 6.88 0.86
C SER A 58 1.24 5.70 0.69
N SER A 59 1.68 4.65 0.00
CA SER A 59 0.95 3.40 -0.29
C SER A 59 1.38 2.22 0.59
N ILE A 60 2.47 2.31 1.35
CA ILE A 60 2.88 1.24 2.27
C ILE A 60 2.31 1.59 3.65
N MET A 61 1.04 1.25 3.87
CA MET A 61 0.45 1.21 5.20
C MET A 61 0.42 -0.23 5.71
N PRO A 62 1.10 -0.53 6.83
CA PRO A 62 0.92 -1.79 7.52
C PRO A 62 -0.54 -1.92 7.99
N GLY A 63 -1.22 -3.02 7.63
CA GLY A 63 -2.51 -3.40 8.23
C GLY A 63 -3.77 -2.67 7.74
N MET A 64 -3.75 -2.03 6.57
CA MET A 64 -4.94 -1.34 6.07
C MET A 64 -5.95 -2.31 5.46
N SER A 65 -6.95 -2.72 6.24
CA SER A 65 -8.23 -3.19 5.72
C SER A 65 -8.94 -2.02 5.04
N GLN A 66 -9.29 -2.20 3.75
CA GLN A 66 -10.00 -1.23 2.91
C GLN A 66 -11.48 -1.06 3.29
N ASP A 67 -11.93 -1.69 4.37
CA ASP A 67 -13.30 -1.55 4.82
C ASP A 67 -13.52 -0.10 5.28
N GLY A 68 -14.51 0.58 4.71
CA GLY A 68 -14.88 1.96 5.04
C GLY A 68 -15.23 2.21 6.52
N VAL A 69 -15.29 1.14 7.32
CA VAL A 69 -15.61 1.15 8.74
C VAL A 69 -14.39 1.58 9.59
N GLY A 70 -14.62 2.49 10.53
CA GLY A 70 -13.65 2.87 11.57
C GLY A 70 -12.62 3.93 11.17
N ASN A 71 -12.94 4.79 10.20
CA ASN A 71 -12.12 5.96 9.89
C ASN A 71 -12.46 7.10 10.86
N PHE A 72 -11.50 7.49 11.72
CA PHE A 72 -11.67 8.58 12.68
C PHE A 72 -10.63 9.68 12.47
N PRO A 73 -11.00 10.96 12.55
CA PRO A 73 -10.05 12.06 12.46
C PRO A 73 -9.21 12.17 13.73
N GLN A 74 -7.91 12.41 13.55
CA GLN A 74 -6.93 12.68 14.59
C GLN A 74 -6.29 14.05 14.32
N LYS A 75 -6.23 14.89 15.36
CA LYS A 75 -5.60 16.20 15.29
C LYS A 75 -4.07 16.06 15.35
N LEU A 76 -3.37 16.74 14.45
CA LEU A 76 -1.92 16.78 14.40
C LEU A 76 -1.38 18.07 15.07
N PRO A 77 -0.20 18.00 15.70
CA PRO A 77 0.43 19.17 16.31
C PRO A 77 0.90 20.18 15.25
N SER A 78 1.36 19.68 14.09
CA SER A 78 1.84 20.48 12.97
C SER A 78 0.77 20.65 11.89
N GLN A 79 0.83 21.78 11.18
CA GLN A 79 0.03 22.00 9.99
C GLN A 79 0.50 21.09 8.85
N VAL A 80 -0.45 20.38 8.24
CA VAL A 80 -0.26 19.49 7.10
C VAL A 80 -1.03 20.00 5.89
N ARG A 81 -0.83 19.35 4.74
CA ARG A 81 -1.55 19.65 3.51
C ARG A 81 -2.63 18.59 3.26
N CYS A 82 -3.86 19.02 2.98
CA CYS A 82 -4.95 18.12 2.59
C CYS A 82 -4.62 17.40 1.28
N VAL A 83 -4.89 16.10 1.20
CA VAL A 83 -4.66 15.30 -0.03
C VAL A 83 -5.63 15.67 -1.16
N VAL A 84 -6.83 16.14 -0.83
CA VAL A 84 -7.89 16.46 -1.82
C VAL A 84 -7.74 17.89 -2.36
N TYR A 85 -7.81 18.89 -1.47
CA TYR A 85 -7.80 20.30 -1.89
C TYR A 85 -6.43 20.97 -1.81
N HIS A 86 -5.39 20.26 -1.34
CA HIS A 86 -4.05 20.82 -1.17
C HIS A 86 -3.95 22.07 -0.27
N MET A 87 -5.00 22.33 0.52
CA MET A 87 -5.06 23.41 1.50
C MET A 87 -4.45 22.99 2.83
N LYS A 88 -4.13 23.99 3.65
CA LYS A 88 -3.71 23.83 5.04
C LYS A 88 -4.77 23.04 5.83
N ALA A 89 -4.33 21.99 6.51
CA ALA A 89 -5.14 21.14 7.39
C ALA A 89 -4.36 20.83 8.67
N ARG A 90 -5.05 20.39 9.72
CA ARG A 90 -4.45 19.91 10.98
C ARG A 90 -4.96 18.52 11.37
N TRP A 91 -5.50 17.78 10.41
CA TRP A 91 -6.20 16.54 10.67
C TRP A 91 -5.71 15.44 9.75
N GLN A 92 -5.71 14.22 10.28
CA GLN A 92 -5.32 13.00 9.60
C GLN A 92 -6.23 11.87 10.05
N CYS A 93 -6.57 10.93 9.18
CA CYS A 93 -7.31 9.74 9.60
C CYS A 93 -6.40 8.80 10.41
N LYS A 94 -6.86 8.37 11.59
CA LYS A 94 -6.13 7.46 12.49
C LYS A 94 -5.89 6.08 11.85
N LYS A 95 -6.82 5.62 11.01
CA LYS A 95 -6.74 4.33 10.30
C LYS A 95 -5.87 4.43 9.05
N CYS A 96 -6.10 5.45 8.22
CA CYS A 96 -5.50 5.52 6.88
C CYS A 96 -4.36 6.51 6.69
N ILE A 97 -4.02 7.29 7.71
CA ILE A 97 -2.91 8.25 7.72
C ILE A 97 -3.06 9.31 6.60
N LYS A 98 -4.19 9.38 5.90
CA LYS A 98 -4.47 10.43 4.91
C LYS A 98 -4.77 11.74 5.64
N THR A 99 -4.12 12.80 5.20
CA THR A 99 -4.31 14.16 5.71
C THR A 99 -5.49 14.80 5.00
N LEU A 100 -6.56 15.09 5.74
CA LEU A 100 -7.84 15.52 5.20
C LEU A 100 -8.33 16.75 5.96
N CYS A 101 -9.08 17.61 5.28
CA CYS A 101 -9.74 18.74 5.91
C CYS A 101 -11.09 18.30 6.53
N ILE A 102 -11.39 18.74 7.75
CA ILE A 102 -12.72 18.51 8.33
C ILE A 102 -13.68 19.63 7.92
N GLU A 103 -13.19 20.88 7.94
CA GLU A 103 -13.99 22.10 7.69
C GLU A 103 -14.71 22.12 6.33
N LYS A 104 -14.15 21.48 5.29
CA LYS A 104 -14.79 21.40 3.95
C LYS A 104 -15.40 20.03 3.66
N GLY A 105 -15.60 19.19 4.67
CA GLY A 105 -16.14 17.84 4.51
C GLY A 105 -15.24 16.90 3.70
N CYS A 106 -13.93 17.15 3.59
CA CYS A 106 -13.03 16.24 2.87
C CYS A 106 -13.01 14.85 3.52
N PHE A 107 -13.12 14.81 4.85
CA PHE A 107 -13.03 13.57 5.60
C PHE A 107 -14.16 12.62 5.23
N GLU A 108 -15.41 13.09 5.27
CA GLU A 108 -16.59 12.31 4.91
C GLU A 108 -16.55 11.87 3.44
N LYS A 109 -16.29 12.81 2.51
CA LYS A 109 -16.24 12.53 1.07
C LYS A 109 -15.15 11.51 0.67
N TYR A 110 -14.05 11.45 1.43
CA TYR A 110 -12.95 10.53 1.13
C TYR A 110 -13.16 9.13 1.74
N HIS A 111 -14.07 9.02 2.73
CA HIS A 111 -14.31 7.79 3.50
C HIS A 111 -15.70 7.18 3.29
N THR A 112 -16.51 7.82 2.45
CA THR A 112 -17.71 7.24 1.82
C THR A 112 -17.27 6.41 0.63
#